data_AF-A0A4S9LPV7-F1
#
_entry.id   AF-A0A4S9LPV7-F1
#
_cell.length_a   1.000
_cell.length_b   1.000
_cell.length_c   1.000
_cell.angle_alpha   90.00
_cell.angle_beta   90.00
_cell.angle_gamma   90.00
#
_symmetry.space_group_name_H-M   'P 1'
#
loop_
_entity.id
_entity.type
_entity.pdbx_description
1 polymer ?
#
loop_
_entity_poly.entity_id
_entity_poly.type
_entity_poly.pdbx_seq_one_letter_code
_entity_poly.pdbx_strand_id
1 'polypeptide(L)'
;MAPKKTKTSDSINSRLALVMKSGKVTLGYKSTIKAIRSGKAKLIIIAGNTPPLRKSELEYYSMLGKTAVHHFNGNNGFGEQNTG
;
A
#
# COMPACT_ATOMS: atom_id res chain seq x y z
N MET A 1 12.29 26.49 -24.62
CA MET A 1 11.13 25.87 -23.95
C MET A 1 11.37 24.36 -23.92
N ALA A 2 11.75 23.80 -22.77
CA ALA A 2 12.14 22.39 -22.68
C ALA A 2 10.90 21.47 -22.86
N PRO A 3 11.01 20.35 -23.61
CA PRO A 3 9.89 19.46 -23.86
C PRO A 3 9.47 18.77 -22.56
N LYS A 4 8.22 18.99 -22.14
CA LYS A 4 7.59 18.30 -21.01
C LYS A 4 7.50 16.82 -21.38
N LYS A 5 8.38 15.98 -20.82
CA LYS A 5 8.30 14.52 -20.91
C LYS A 5 6.93 14.07 -20.39
N THR A 6 6.00 13.83 -21.30
CA THR A 6 4.80 13.04 -21.06
C THR A 6 5.25 11.61 -20.85
N LYS A 7 5.69 11.30 -19.62
CA LYS A 7 5.82 9.91 -19.18
C LYS A 7 4.41 9.35 -19.16
N THR A 8 4.09 8.49 -20.12
CA THR A 8 3.03 7.50 -20.02
C THR A 8 3.39 6.60 -18.84
N SER A 9 3.18 7.10 -17.63
CA SER A 9 3.42 6.37 -16.40
C SER A 9 2.13 5.67 -16.04
N ASP A 10 2.09 4.35 -16.15
CA ASP A 10 1.14 3.54 -15.38
C ASP A 10 1.22 3.99 -13.92
N SER A 11 0.28 4.84 -13.53
CA SER A 11 0.28 5.44 -12.21
C SER A 11 0.16 4.33 -11.16
N ILE A 12 0.77 4.51 -9.99
CA ILE A 12 0.61 3.53 -8.91
C ILE A 12 -0.87 3.26 -8.59
N ASN A 13 -1.74 4.24 -8.83
CA ASN A 13 -3.19 4.13 -8.70
C ASN A 13 -3.79 3.11 -9.67
N SER A 14 -3.35 3.07 -10.94
CA SER A 14 -3.86 2.09 -11.92
C SER A 14 -3.42 0.67 -11.56
N ARG A 15 -2.18 0.50 -11.08
CA ARG A 15 -1.67 -0.78 -10.58
C ARG A 15 -2.45 -1.22 -9.33
N LEU A 16 -2.72 -0.31 -8.41
CA LEU A 16 -3.47 -0.60 -7.20
C LEU A 16 -4.93 -0.97 -7.51
N ALA A 17 -5.57 -0.31 -8.46
CA ALA A 17 -6.92 -0.65 -8.91
C ALA A 17 -6.99 -2.09 -9.46
N LEU A 18 -6.01 -2.50 -10.25
CA LEU A 18 -5.92 -3.87 -10.78
C LEU A 18 -5.75 -4.90 -9.66
N VAL A 19 -4.89 -4.60 -8.68
CA VAL A 19 -4.64 -5.46 -7.51
C VAL A 19 -5.88 -5.56 -6.62
N MET A 20 -6.65 -4.48 -6.44
CA MET A 20 -7.92 -4.55 -5.72
C MET A 20 -8.97 -5.39 -6.46
N LYS A 21 -9.01 -5.30 -7.80
CA LYS A 21 -9.99 -6.04 -8.61
C LYS A 21 -9.73 -7.54 -8.68
N SER A 22 -8.47 -7.95 -8.77
CA SER A 22 -8.11 -9.34 -9.11
C SER A 22 -7.03 -9.97 -8.22
N GLY A 23 -6.39 -9.17 -7.38
CA GLY A 23 -5.30 -9.61 -6.50
C GLY A 23 -5.79 -10.10 -5.14
N LYS A 24 -4.90 -10.76 -4.40
CA LYS A 24 -5.12 -11.09 -2.98
C LYS A 24 -4.64 -9.94 -2.12
N VAL A 25 -5.57 -9.25 -1.48
CA VAL A 25 -5.29 -8.07 -0.65
C VAL A 25 -5.81 -8.29 0.76
N THR A 26 -5.13 -7.71 1.74
CA THR A 26 -5.59 -7.64 3.12
C THR A 26 -5.56 -6.17 3.53
N LEU A 27 -6.71 -5.65 3.97
CA LEU A 27 -6.87 -4.25 4.37
C LEU A 27 -7.06 -4.15 5.88
N GLY A 28 -6.49 -3.08 6.45
CA GLY A 28 -6.58 -2.77 7.88
C GLY A 28 -5.35 -3.15 8.70
N TYR A 29 -5.05 -2.35 9.71
CA TYR A 29 -3.82 -2.46 10.51
C TYR A 29 -3.64 -3.84 11.18
N LYS A 30 -4.67 -4.35 11.89
CA LYS A 30 -4.58 -5.62 12.64
C LYS A 30 -4.35 -6.82 11.72
N SER A 31 -5.06 -6.86 10.59
CA SER A 31 -4.97 -7.93 9.60
C SER A 31 -3.64 -7.89 8.85
N THR A 32 -3.12 -6.69 8.54
CA THR A 32 -1.77 -6.51 7.98
C THR A 32 -0.70 -7.08 8.92
N ILE A 33 -0.73 -6.77 10.23
CA ILE A 33 0.24 -7.36 11.18
C ILE A 33 0.15 -8.89 11.19
N LYS A 34 -1.05 -9.47 11.18
CA LYS A 34 -1.23 -10.93 11.11
C LYS A 34 -0.67 -11.51 9.80
N ALA A 35 -0.84 -10.81 8.68
CA ALA A 35 -0.30 -11.22 7.38
C ALA A 35 1.23 -11.17 7.34
N ILE A 36 1.86 -10.16 7.96
CA ILE A 36 3.31 -10.07 8.11
C ILE A 36 3.84 -11.21 8.97
N ARG A 37 3.25 -11.42 10.15
CA ARG A 37 3.66 -12.48 11.10
C ARG A 37 3.53 -13.89 10.53
N SER A 38 2.60 -14.09 9.60
CA SER A 38 2.40 -15.38 8.93
C SER A 38 3.22 -15.54 7.64
N GLY A 39 4.05 -14.56 7.26
CA GLY A 39 4.85 -14.57 6.04
C GLY A 39 4.03 -14.49 4.74
N LYS A 40 2.74 -14.17 4.83
CA LYS A 40 1.84 -14.08 3.66
C LYS A 40 1.94 -12.73 2.97
N ALA A 41 2.32 -11.68 3.71
CA ALA A 41 2.50 -10.35 3.15
C ALA A 41 3.79 -10.27 2.32
N LYS A 42 3.67 -9.87 1.05
CA LYS A 42 4.81 -9.64 0.13
C LYS A 42 5.10 -8.15 -0.08
N LEU A 43 4.08 -7.31 0.07
CA LEU A 43 4.15 -5.86 -0.06
C LEU A 43 3.15 -5.24 0.92
N ILE A 44 3.56 -4.17 1.60
CA ILE A 44 2.73 -3.34 2.47
C ILE A 44 2.67 -1.94 1.85
N ILE A 45 1.48 -1.38 1.79
CA ILE A 45 1.27 0.00 1.33
C ILE A 45 0.74 0.80 2.52
N ILE A 46 1.46 1.88 2.87
CA ILE A 46 1.08 2.76 3.98
C ILE A 46 0.60 4.09 3.41
N ALA A 47 -0.64 4.45 3.69
CA ALA A 47 -1.21 5.72 3.27
C ALA A 47 -0.58 6.91 4.02
N GLY A 48 -0.56 8.08 3.39
CA GLY A 48 0.08 9.28 3.90
C GLY A 48 -0.54 9.79 5.21
N ASN A 49 -1.84 9.59 5.39
CA ASN A 49 -2.58 9.99 6.60
C ASN A 49 -2.60 8.91 7.70
N THR A 50 -1.81 7.85 7.60
CA THR A 50 -1.65 6.87 8.69
C THR A 50 -0.95 7.53 9.87
N PRO A 51 -1.48 7.44 11.12
CA PRO A 51 -0.84 8.06 12.27
C PRO A 51 0.61 7.61 12.46
N PRO A 52 1.53 8.51 12.87
CA PRO A 52 2.96 8.24 12.94
C PRO A 52 3.34 6.98 13.73
N LEU A 53 2.65 6.74 14.86
CA LEU A 53 2.88 5.56 15.69
C LEU A 53 2.59 4.26 14.93
N ARG A 54 1.44 4.17 14.25
CA ARG A 54 1.07 2.97 13.46
C ARG A 54 1.95 2.79 12.24
N LYS A 55 2.38 3.88 11.61
CA LYS A 55 3.35 3.84 10.51
C LYS A 55 4.66 3.21 11.00
N SER A 56 5.20 3.71 12.12
CA SER A 56 6.46 3.20 12.70
C SER A 56 6.35 1.73 13.09
N GLU A 57 5.23 1.31 13.67
CA GLU A 57 4.98 -0.10 14.00
C GLU A 57 4.92 -0.99 12.75
N LEU A 58 4.23 -0.55 11.68
CA LEU A 58 4.15 -1.30 10.42
C LEU A 58 5.52 -1.42 9.73
N GLU A 59 6.33 -0.37 9.75
CA GLU A 59 7.71 -0.38 9.25
C GLU A 59 8.58 -1.36 10.04
N TYR A 60 8.48 -1.33 11.38
CA TYR A 60 9.19 -2.25 12.25
C TYR A 60 8.83 -3.71 11.97
N TYR A 61 7.54 -4.04 11.90
CA TYR A 61 7.10 -5.40 11.58
C TYR A 61 7.49 -5.82 10.16
N SER A 62 7.46 -4.89 9.20
CA SER A 62 7.94 -5.13 7.83
C SER A 62 9.40 -5.56 7.82
N MET A 63 10.27 -4.89 8.58
CA MET A 63 11.69 -5.22 8.66
C MET A 63 11.89 -6.64 9.21
N LEU A 64 11.17 -7.00 10.28
CA LEU A 64 11.21 -8.35 10.85
C LEU A 64 10.71 -9.41 9.87
N GLY A 65 9.63 -9.12 9.15
CA GLY A 65 9.02 -10.00 8.15
C GLY A 65 9.69 -10.00 6.78
N LYS A 66 10.76 -9.20 6.59
CA LYS A 66 11.43 -8.95 5.30
C LYS A 66 10.43 -8.58 4.19
N THR A 67 9.38 -7.84 4.54
CA THR A 67 8.30 -7.45 3.63
C THR A 67 8.57 -6.07 3.06
N ALA A 68 8.45 -5.88 1.74
CA ALA A 68 8.62 -4.57 1.13
C ALA A 68 7.54 -3.58 1.59
N VAL A 69 7.92 -2.31 1.80
CA VAL A 69 7.02 -1.22 2.17
C VAL A 69 7.03 -0.15 1.10
N HIS A 70 5.85 0.32 0.69
CA HIS A 70 5.68 1.45 -0.20
C HIS A 70 4.83 2.53 0.47
N HIS A 71 5.40 3.72 0.63
CA HIS A 71 4.65 4.88 1.13
C HIS A 71 3.81 5.47 0.00
N PHE A 72 2.50 5.49 0.21
CA PHE A 72 1.55 6.06 -0.73
C PHE A 72 1.08 7.41 -0.22
N ASN A 73 1.24 8.47 -1.02
CA ASN A 73 0.89 9.83 -0.62
C ASN A 73 -0.62 10.14 -0.68
N GLY A 74 -1.47 9.14 -0.93
CA GLY A 74 -2.92 9.30 -0.90
C GLY A 74 -3.55 8.97 0.46
N ASN A 75 -4.85 9.23 0.57
CA ASN A 75 -5.67 8.98 1.76
C ASN A 75 -6.12 7.51 1.82
N ASN A 76 -6.39 7.01 3.03
CA ASN A 76 -6.96 5.69 3.35
C ASN A 76 -8.25 5.30 2.57
N GLY A 77 -8.94 6.25 1.92
CA GLY A 77 -10.20 6.03 1.19
C GLY A 77 -10.09 5.25 -0.14
N PHE A 78 -8.90 4.84 -0.57
CA PHE A 78 -8.75 4.04 -1.80
C PHE A 78 -9.48 2.69 -1.72
N GLY A 79 -9.63 2.13 -0.51
CA GLY A 79 -10.33 0.86 -0.27
C GLY A 79 -11.86 0.96 -0.17
N GLU A 80 -12.44 2.16 -0.08
CA GLU A 80 -13.89 2.33 0.15
C GLU A 80 -14.69 2.61 -1.14
N GLN A 81 -14.06 3.09 -2.20
CA GLN A 81 -14.77 3.54 -3.41
C GLN A 81 -14.92 2.49 -4.53
N ASN A 82 -14.54 1.22 -4.31
CA ASN A 82 -14.59 0.18 -5.35
C ASN A 82 -15.42 -1.06 -4.96
N THR A 83 -16.34 -0.93 -4.00
CA THR A 83 -17.24 -2.03 -3.58
C THR A 83 -18.69 -1.84 -4.07
N GLY A 84 -18.90 -1.07 -5.14
CA GLY A 84 -20.19 -0.90 -5.82
C GLY A 84 -20.33 -1.85 -7.00
#